data_AF-A0A0W1AVP6-F1
#
_entry.id   AF-A0A0W1AVP6-F1
#
_cell.length_a   1.000
_cell.length_b   1.000
_cell.length_c   1.000
_cell.angle_alpha   90.00
_cell.angle_beta   90.00
_cell.angle_gamma   90.00
#
_symmetry.space_group_name_H-M   'P 1'
#
loop_
_entity.id
_entity.type
_entity.pdbx_description
1 polymer ?
#
loop_
_entity_poly.entity_id
_entity_poly.type
_entity_poly.pdbx_seq_one_letter_code
_entity_poly.pdbx_strand_id
1 'polypeptide(L)'
;MVQRLKACQITFCQITLDGPPDIHDNRRFLIDRSGKKAGPTFHKILENIKDIHEDIHVNIRVNVDKTNINRVDEILDLLEQHGLKNKVGFYLAPVDDSASSCVNLDCFSSYEFSGEELQVYRCPYVVKQKQEPRCDSIRYNAKHLMQLLHEVKSAELSII
;
A
#
# COMPACT_ATOMS: atom_id res chain seq x y z
N MET A 1 -10.09 -5.46 24.63
CA MET A 1 -9.33 -6.31 23.69
C MET A 1 -7.83 -6.21 23.97
N VAL A 2 -7.24 -5.01 23.88
CA VAL A 2 -5.81 -4.75 24.16
C VAL A 2 -5.32 -5.35 25.48
N GLN A 3 -6.05 -5.17 26.59
CA GLN A 3 -5.65 -5.73 27.88
C GLN A 3 -5.50 -7.26 27.89
N ARG A 4 -6.33 -7.96 27.09
CA ARG A 4 -6.22 -9.42 26.93
C ARG A 4 -4.99 -9.79 26.11
N LEU A 5 -4.70 -9.04 25.05
CA LEU A 5 -3.50 -9.23 24.22
C LEU A 5 -2.22 -8.99 25.05
N LYS A 6 -2.21 -7.91 25.86
CA LYS A 6 -1.13 -7.60 26.81
C LYS A 6 -0.94 -8.69 27.86
N ALA A 7 -2.03 -9.20 28.45
CA ALA A 7 -1.96 -10.30 29.41
C ALA A 7 -1.36 -11.58 28.80
N CYS A 8 -1.56 -11.79 27.49
CA CYS A 8 -0.94 -12.88 26.73
C CYS A 8 0.47 -12.54 26.21
N GLN A 9 1.05 -11.41 26.60
CA GLN A 9 2.38 -10.93 26.17
C GLN A 9 2.51 -10.80 24.63
N ILE A 10 1.41 -10.51 23.95
CA ILE A 10 1.41 -10.24 22.51
C ILE A 10 1.94 -8.82 22.29
N THR A 11 3.08 -8.71 21.63
CA THR A 11 3.77 -7.44 21.34
C THR A 11 3.68 -7.02 19.87
N PHE A 12 3.22 -7.92 19.00
CA PHE A 12 3.13 -7.72 17.56
C PHE A 12 1.82 -8.25 16.99
N CYS A 13 1.24 -7.52 16.04
CA CYS A 13 0.16 -8.05 15.22
C CYS A 13 0.28 -7.62 13.76
N GLN A 14 -0.03 -8.56 12.86
CA GLN A 14 -0.20 -8.27 11.45
C GLN A 14 -1.68 -8.14 11.14
N ILE A 15 -2.05 -7.03 10.49
CA ILE A 15 -3.42 -6.74 10.07
C ILE A 15 -3.40 -6.53 8.56
N THR A 16 -4.46 -6.95 7.88
CA THR A 16 -4.54 -6.76 6.43
C THR A 16 -5.47 -5.62 6.07
N LEU A 17 -5.02 -4.77 5.14
CA LEU A 17 -5.85 -3.80 4.42
C LEU A 17 -5.53 -3.90 2.91
N ASP A 18 -6.34 -4.61 2.12
CA ASP A 18 -6.05 -4.88 0.68
C ASP A 18 -6.31 -3.70 -0.28
N GLY A 19 -6.66 -2.53 0.21
CA GLY A 19 -7.05 -1.40 -0.63
C GLY A 19 -7.80 -0.32 0.15
N PRO A 20 -8.18 0.78 -0.53
CA PRO A 20 -9.18 1.72 -0.03
C PRO A 20 -10.51 1.01 0.30
N PRO A 21 -11.42 1.66 1.06
CA PRO A 21 -12.60 1.01 1.63
C PRO A 21 -13.41 0.17 0.64
N ASP A 22 -13.61 0.66 -0.58
CA ASP A 22 -14.37 -0.03 -1.61
C ASP A 22 -13.71 -1.34 -2.07
N ILE A 23 -12.39 -1.35 -2.26
CA ILE A 23 -11.63 -2.55 -2.60
C ILE A 23 -11.58 -3.52 -1.42
N HIS A 24 -11.26 -3.00 -0.23
CA HIS A 24 -11.14 -3.81 0.97
C HIS A 24 -12.46 -4.48 1.35
N ASP A 25 -13.56 -3.72 1.41
CA ASP A 25 -14.86 -4.23 1.84
C ASP A 25 -15.50 -5.16 0.79
N ASN A 26 -15.07 -5.07 -0.47
CA ASN A 26 -15.43 -6.06 -1.48
C ASN A 26 -14.66 -7.39 -1.28
N ARG A 27 -13.36 -7.31 -0.97
CA ARG A 27 -12.50 -8.50 -0.79
C ARG A 27 -12.64 -9.15 0.60
N ARG A 28 -12.93 -8.37 1.64
CA ARG A 28 -12.89 -8.74 3.06
C ARG A 28 -14.15 -8.33 3.82
N PHE A 29 -15.33 -8.53 3.26
CA PHE A 29 -16.57 -8.34 3.99
C PHE A 29 -16.71 -9.33 5.16
N LEU A 30 -17.47 -8.93 6.18
CA LEU A 30 -17.87 -9.86 7.24
C LEU A 30 -18.85 -10.89 6.69
N ILE A 31 -18.68 -12.12 7.13
CA ILE A 31 -19.63 -13.21 6.92
C ILE A 31 -20.28 -13.52 8.27
N ASP A 32 -21.61 -13.53 8.31
CA ASP A 32 -22.35 -13.93 9.51
C ASP A 32 -22.28 -15.44 9.76
N ARG A 33 -22.86 -15.90 10.87
CA ARG A 33 -22.89 -17.33 11.22
C ARG A 33 -23.65 -18.20 10.21
N SER A 34 -24.46 -17.59 9.34
CA SER A 34 -25.22 -18.28 8.29
C SER A 34 -24.50 -18.29 6.94
N GLY A 35 -23.30 -17.71 6.85
CA GLY A 35 -22.54 -17.64 5.61
C GLY A 35 -22.90 -16.45 4.72
N LYS A 36 -23.69 -15.48 5.21
CA LYS A 36 -24.14 -14.33 4.42
C LYS A 36 -23.27 -13.10 4.68
N LYS A 37 -23.15 -12.24 3.66
CA LYS A 37 -22.47 -10.95 3.76
C LYS A 37 -23.16 -10.10 4.84
N ALA A 38 -22.41 -9.78 5.88
CA ALA A 38 -22.89 -9.09 7.07
C ALA A 38 -22.49 -7.60 7.11
N GLY A 39 -21.42 -7.21 6.40
CA GLY A 39 -21.05 -5.79 6.30
C GLY A 39 -19.60 -5.51 5.92
N PRO A 40 -19.26 -4.22 5.76
CA PRO A 40 -17.89 -3.75 5.54
C PRO A 40 -17.01 -3.94 6.79
N THR A 41 -15.70 -3.95 6.62
CA THR A 41 -14.71 -4.17 7.69
C THR A 41 -13.67 -3.08 7.80
N PHE A 42 -13.40 -2.31 6.74
CA PHE A 42 -12.27 -1.38 6.67
C PHE A 42 -12.22 -0.41 7.85
N HIS A 43 -13.30 0.36 8.06
CA HIS A 43 -13.34 1.35 9.13
C HIS A 43 -13.25 0.74 10.53
N LYS A 44 -13.85 -0.44 10.72
CA LYS A 44 -13.77 -1.12 12.02
C LYS A 44 -12.34 -1.56 12.32
N ILE A 45 -11.62 -2.05 11.31
CA ILE A 45 -10.21 -2.42 11.43
C ILE A 45 -9.38 -1.17 11.73
N LEU A 46 -9.62 -0.06 11.02
CA LEU A 46 -8.88 1.19 11.22
C LEU A 46 -9.03 1.74 12.65
N GLU A 47 -10.24 1.74 13.21
CA GLU A 47 -10.47 2.13 14.60
C GLU A 47 -9.76 1.18 15.58
N ASN A 48 -9.80 -0.13 15.33
CA ASN A 48 -9.06 -1.07 16.17
C ASN A 48 -7.54 -0.82 16.10
N ILE A 49 -6.98 -0.44 14.94
CA ILE A 49 -5.55 -0.10 14.82
C ILE A 49 -5.23 1.13 15.68
N LYS A 50 -6.07 2.17 15.63
CA LYS A 50 -5.96 3.37 16.48
C LYS A 50 -5.89 3.01 17.96
N ASP A 51 -6.76 2.10 18.40
CA ASP A 51 -6.86 1.69 19.80
C ASP A 51 -5.63 0.91 20.31
N ILE A 52 -4.85 0.28 19.42
CA ILE A 52 -3.80 -0.68 19.84
C ILE A 52 -2.37 -0.27 19.49
N HIS A 53 -2.16 0.65 18.54
CA HIS A 53 -0.81 0.86 17.96
C HIS A 53 0.23 1.41 18.97
N GLU A 54 -0.20 2.04 20.07
CA GLU A 54 0.72 2.52 21.11
C GLU A 54 1.24 1.40 22.01
N ASP A 55 0.49 0.30 22.04
CA ASP A 55 0.69 -0.81 22.97
C ASP A 55 1.27 -2.06 22.29
N ILE A 56 0.96 -2.24 21.00
CA ILE A 56 1.31 -3.40 20.20
C ILE A 56 1.85 -2.89 18.87
N HIS A 57 2.99 -3.42 18.44
CA HIS A 57 3.52 -3.10 17.11
C HIS A 57 2.59 -3.68 16.04
N VAL A 58 1.93 -2.80 15.29
CA VAL A 58 1.03 -3.17 14.20
C VAL A 58 1.79 -3.11 12.88
N ASN A 59 1.71 -4.17 12.07
CA ASN A 59 2.17 -4.15 10.69
C ASN A 59 1.02 -4.42 9.73
N ILE A 60 0.81 -3.50 8.79
CA ILE A 60 -0.24 -3.58 7.78
C ILE A 60 0.31 -4.30 6.54
N ARG A 61 -0.25 -5.47 6.26
CA ARG A 61 -0.03 -6.19 5.00
C ARG A 61 -1.09 -5.75 4.00
N VAL A 62 -0.67 -5.33 2.81
CA VAL A 62 -1.58 -5.04 1.68
C VAL A 62 -1.40 -6.14 0.65
N ASN A 63 -2.41 -7.00 0.47
CA ASN A 63 -2.33 -7.97 -0.62
C ASN A 63 -2.70 -7.30 -1.94
N VAL A 64 -1.80 -7.39 -2.91
CA VAL A 64 -1.90 -6.73 -4.20
C VAL A 64 -1.86 -7.72 -5.35
N ASP A 65 -2.64 -7.41 -6.37
CA ASP A 65 -2.67 -8.04 -7.69
C ASP A 65 -2.78 -6.93 -8.74
N LYS A 66 -2.90 -7.33 -10.01
CA LYS A 66 -2.97 -6.42 -11.15
C LYS A 66 -4.15 -5.45 -11.08
N THR A 67 -5.18 -5.72 -10.29
CA THR A 67 -6.41 -4.93 -10.23
C THR A 67 -6.39 -3.82 -9.17
N ASN A 68 -5.57 -3.95 -8.11
CA ASN A 68 -5.57 -2.99 -6.99
C ASN A 68 -4.22 -2.31 -6.72
N ILE A 69 -3.11 -2.74 -7.33
CA ILE A 69 -1.76 -2.16 -7.09
C ILE A 69 -1.71 -0.64 -7.26
N ASN A 70 -2.41 -0.09 -8.26
CA ASN A 70 -2.40 1.34 -8.58
C ASN A 70 -3.12 2.21 -7.53
N ARG A 71 -3.82 1.61 -6.57
CA ARG A 71 -4.59 2.30 -5.52
C ARG A 71 -4.03 2.08 -4.12
N VAL A 72 -2.82 1.53 -4.02
CA VAL A 72 -2.13 1.31 -2.75
C VAL A 72 -1.85 2.64 -2.03
N ASP A 73 -1.48 3.68 -2.78
CA ASP A 73 -1.14 5.00 -2.20
C ASP A 73 -2.32 5.62 -1.42
N GLU A 74 -3.57 5.30 -1.79
CA GLU A 74 -4.75 5.75 -1.06
C GLU A 74 -4.79 5.21 0.39
N ILE A 75 -4.24 4.01 0.62
CA ILE A 75 -4.13 3.44 1.97
C ILE A 75 -3.16 4.29 2.79
N LEU A 76 -2.02 4.66 2.19
CA LEU A 76 -1.04 5.50 2.85
C LEU A 76 -1.66 6.87 3.19
N ASP A 77 -2.37 7.51 2.25
CA ASP A 77 -3.07 8.77 2.54
C ASP A 77 -4.11 8.63 3.67
N LEU A 78 -4.87 7.53 3.70
CA LEU A 78 -5.81 7.25 4.80
C LEU A 78 -5.09 7.09 6.14
N LEU A 79 -3.95 6.39 6.18
CA LEU A 79 -3.14 6.27 7.41
C LEU A 79 -2.61 7.64 7.89
N GLU A 80 -2.25 8.54 6.97
CA GLU A 80 -1.85 9.92 7.31
C GLU A 80 -3.01 10.69 7.92
N GLN A 81 -4.17 10.69 7.25
CA GLN A 81 -5.38 11.37 7.70
C GLN A 81 -5.83 10.92 9.08
N HIS A 82 -5.58 9.66 9.44
CA HIS A 82 -5.97 9.08 10.71
C HIS A 82 -4.85 9.12 11.77
N GLY A 83 -3.74 9.81 11.49
CA GLY A 83 -2.63 9.99 12.44
C GLY A 83 -1.84 8.72 12.74
N LEU A 84 -1.89 7.73 11.84
CA LEU A 84 -1.22 6.43 11.93
C LEU A 84 0.08 6.37 11.12
N LYS A 85 0.34 7.37 10.28
CA LYS A 85 1.61 7.51 9.56
C LYS A 85 2.79 7.43 10.52
N ASN A 86 3.78 6.61 10.18
CA ASN A 86 4.98 6.32 10.97
C ASN A 86 4.72 5.67 12.36
N LYS A 87 3.48 5.30 12.70
CA LYS A 87 3.14 4.58 13.94
C LYS A 87 2.94 3.09 13.73
N VAL A 88 2.70 2.69 12.49
CA VAL A 88 2.47 1.30 12.08
C VAL A 88 3.42 0.92 10.94
N GLY A 89 3.82 -0.35 10.90
CA GLY A 89 4.51 -0.93 9.75
C GLY A 89 3.54 -1.05 8.56
N PHE A 90 4.10 -1.07 7.36
CA PHE A 90 3.37 -1.23 6.11
C PHE A 90 4.22 -2.02 5.12
N TYR A 91 3.63 -3.02 4.47
CA TYR A 91 4.27 -3.70 3.35
C TYR A 91 3.28 -4.34 2.38
N LEU A 92 3.73 -4.51 1.14
CA LEU A 92 3.02 -5.22 0.07
C LEU A 92 3.26 -6.73 0.13
N ALA A 93 2.25 -7.49 -0.26
CA ALA A 93 2.40 -8.91 -0.55
C ALA A 93 1.63 -9.27 -1.83
N PRO A 94 2.16 -10.12 -2.71
CA PRO A 94 1.41 -10.55 -3.88
C PRO A 94 0.24 -11.43 -3.44
N VAL A 95 -0.91 -11.27 -4.11
CA VAL A 95 -1.95 -12.30 -4.12
C VAL A 95 -1.41 -13.47 -4.94
N ASP A 96 -1.60 -14.68 -4.43
CA ASP A 96 -1.35 -15.92 -5.15
C ASP A 96 -2.64 -16.76 -5.26
N ASP A 97 -2.63 -17.71 -6.18
CA ASP A 97 -3.71 -18.65 -6.42
C ASP A 97 -3.38 -20.04 -5.87
N SER A 98 -2.45 -20.15 -4.92
CA SER A 98 -2.01 -21.44 -4.36
C SER A 98 -3.14 -22.23 -3.68
N ALA A 99 -4.17 -21.53 -3.21
CA ALA A 99 -5.38 -22.10 -2.63
C ALA A 99 -6.50 -22.40 -3.65
N SER A 100 -6.26 -22.12 -4.94
CA SER A 100 -7.22 -22.29 -6.04
C SER A 100 -6.79 -23.43 -6.96
N SER A 101 -7.75 -24.16 -7.50
CA SER A 101 -7.52 -25.12 -8.58
C SER A 101 -7.37 -24.46 -9.96
N CYS A 102 -7.65 -23.16 -10.04
CA CYS A 102 -7.68 -22.39 -11.27
C CYS A 102 -6.64 -21.26 -11.22
N VAL A 103 -5.95 -21.07 -12.33
CA VAL A 103 -4.99 -19.97 -12.50
C VAL A 103 -5.75 -18.64 -12.44
N ASN A 104 -5.31 -17.75 -11.56
CA ASN A 104 -5.81 -16.38 -11.53
C ASN A 104 -4.89 -15.47 -12.35
N LEU A 105 -5.38 -14.99 -13.49
CA LEU A 105 -4.62 -14.12 -14.40
C LEU A 105 -4.31 -12.73 -13.81
N ASP A 106 -5.07 -12.33 -12.78
CA ASP A 106 -4.85 -11.08 -12.08
C ASP A 106 -3.65 -11.17 -11.12
N CYS A 107 -3.23 -12.37 -10.72
CA CYS A 107 -2.04 -12.55 -9.88
C CYS A 107 -0.78 -12.08 -10.61
N PHE A 108 0.14 -11.53 -9.83
CA PHE A 108 1.47 -11.21 -10.32
C PHE A 108 2.34 -12.46 -10.37
N SER A 109 3.17 -12.56 -11.41
CA SER A 109 4.42 -13.33 -11.29
C SER A 109 5.37 -12.65 -10.30
N SER A 110 6.31 -13.41 -9.73
CA SER A 110 7.32 -12.85 -8.82
C SER A 110 8.09 -11.66 -9.44
N TYR A 111 8.33 -11.71 -10.75
CA TYR A 111 9.00 -10.64 -11.49
C TYR A 111 8.13 -9.38 -11.58
N GLU A 112 6.86 -9.51 -11.97
CA GLU A 112 5.93 -8.38 -12.05
C GLU A 112 5.75 -7.74 -10.67
N PHE A 113 5.51 -8.56 -9.63
CA PHE A 113 5.35 -8.08 -8.26
C PHE A 113 6.60 -7.30 -7.79
N SER A 114 7.80 -7.81 -8.05
CA SER A 114 9.04 -7.12 -7.68
C SER A 114 9.16 -5.75 -8.37
N GLY A 115 8.69 -5.64 -9.62
CA GLY A 115 8.67 -4.39 -10.37
C GLY A 115 7.75 -3.34 -9.74
N GLU A 116 6.55 -3.76 -9.36
CA GLU A 116 5.53 -2.93 -8.70
C GLU A 116 5.92 -2.56 -7.27
N GLU A 117 6.46 -3.50 -6.51
CA GLU A 117 6.95 -3.28 -5.16
C GLU A 117 8.02 -2.18 -5.13
N LEU A 118 8.96 -2.24 -6.07
CA LEU A 118 9.96 -1.19 -6.26
C LEU A 118 9.33 0.15 -6.66
N GLN A 119 8.17 0.19 -7.32
CA GLN A 119 7.52 1.47 -7.64
C GLN A 119 6.97 2.12 -6.39
N VAL A 120 6.20 1.36 -5.61
CA VAL A 120 5.56 1.85 -4.39
C VAL A 120 6.61 2.33 -3.39
N TYR A 121 7.72 1.61 -3.22
CA TYR A 121 8.77 2.03 -2.29
C TYR A 121 9.77 3.06 -2.84
N ARG A 122 9.74 3.40 -4.13
CA ARG A 122 10.65 4.40 -4.73
C ARG A 122 10.30 5.88 -4.45
N CYS A 123 9.37 6.16 -3.53
CA CYS A 123 9.11 7.42 -2.80
C CYS A 123 8.28 8.51 -3.52
N PRO A 124 7.19 9.01 -2.89
CA PRO A 124 7.27 10.23 -2.06
C PRO A 124 6.50 10.21 -0.70
N TYR A 125 6.12 9.06 -0.14
CA TYR A 125 5.40 9.08 1.16
C TYR A 125 6.30 9.44 2.37
N VAL A 126 7.62 9.25 2.26
CA VAL A 126 8.63 9.58 3.30
C VAL A 126 9.00 11.08 3.30
N VAL A 127 8.61 11.84 2.27
CA VAL A 127 9.01 13.24 2.04
C VAL A 127 8.26 14.27 2.89
N LYS A 128 7.12 13.94 3.50
CA LYS A 128 6.27 14.96 4.16
C LYS A 128 6.78 15.52 5.51
N GLN A 129 7.87 15.02 6.11
CA GLN A 129 8.24 15.44 7.48
C GLN A 129 9.42 16.40 7.65
N LYS A 130 10.15 16.81 6.59
CA LYS A 130 11.02 18.00 6.66
C LYS A 130 11.08 18.66 5.27
N GLN A 131 11.00 19.99 5.26
CA GLN A 131 10.83 20.84 4.07
C GLN A 131 11.85 20.52 2.95
N GLU A 132 11.41 19.77 1.93
CA GLU A 132 11.71 19.81 0.48
C GLU A 132 11.60 18.40 -0.15
N PRO A 133 10.79 18.20 -1.21
CA PRO A 133 10.88 17.01 -2.06
C PRO A 133 12.13 17.07 -2.94
N ARG A 134 13.15 16.29 -2.62
CA ARG A 134 14.09 15.79 -3.63
C ARG A 134 13.70 14.36 -3.99
N CYS A 135 13.37 14.13 -5.26
CA CYS A 135 13.23 12.80 -5.84
C CYS A 135 14.43 12.56 -6.75
N ASP A 136 15.35 11.70 -6.33
CA ASP A 136 16.57 11.37 -7.10
C ASP A 136 16.35 10.24 -8.13
N SER A 137 15.09 9.80 -8.33
CA SER A 137 14.75 8.70 -9.25
C SER A 137 14.48 9.20 -10.67
N ILE A 138 15.36 8.85 -11.62
CA ILE A 138 15.20 9.11 -13.08
C ILE A 138 13.84 8.64 -13.61
N ARG A 139 13.22 7.62 -13.00
CA ARG A 139 11.96 7.02 -13.47
C ARG A 139 10.75 7.95 -13.33
N TYR A 140 10.70 8.81 -12.31
CA TYR A 140 9.56 9.70 -12.07
C TYR A 140 9.70 11.08 -12.75
N ASN A 141 10.93 11.41 -13.18
CA ASN A 141 11.23 12.60 -13.99
C ASN A 141 11.47 12.27 -15.47
N ALA A 142 11.36 10.99 -15.89
CA ALA A 142 11.76 10.52 -17.22
C ALA A 142 11.08 11.31 -18.35
N LYS A 143 9.79 11.63 -18.21
CA LYS A 143 9.05 12.42 -19.20
C LYS A 143 9.59 13.85 -19.30
N HIS A 144 9.90 14.47 -18.17
CA HIS A 144 10.46 15.82 -18.10
C HIS A 144 11.92 15.87 -18.58
N LEU A 145 12.73 14.87 -18.21
CA LEU A 145 14.11 14.69 -18.68
C LEU A 145 14.19 14.45 -20.19
N MET A 146 13.31 13.63 -20.75
CA MET A 146 13.24 13.40 -22.20
C MET A 146 12.86 14.68 -22.96
N GLN A 147 12.00 15.51 -22.39
CA GLN A 147 11.60 16.79 -22.96
C GLN A 147 12.76 17.80 -22.95
N LEU A 148 13.46 17.93 -21.82
CA LEU A 148 14.67 18.75 -21.70
C LEU A 148 15.80 18.28 -22.65
N LEU A 149 16.01 16.96 -22.80
CA LEU A 149 16.99 16.41 -23.74
C LEU A 149 16.65 16.72 -25.20
N HIS A 150 15.36 16.72 -25.56
CA HIS A 150 14.92 17.10 -26.90
C HIS A 150 15.13 18.59 -27.16
N GLU A 151 14.83 19.45 -26.18
CA GLU A 151 15.04 20.91 -26.26
C GLU A 151 16.53 21.26 -26.43
N VAL A 152 17.43 20.63 -25.66
CA VAL A 152 18.88 20.85 -25.78
C VAL A 152 19.40 20.43 -27.16
N LYS A 153 19.00 19.26 -27.67
CA LYS A 153 19.40 18.82 -29.02
C LYS A 153 18.87 19.73 -30.12
N SER A 154 17.66 20.25 -29.97
CA SER A 154 17.06 21.17 -30.95
C SER A 154 17.77 22.53 -30.95
N ALA A 155 18.24 22.99 -29.79
CA ALA A 155 19.02 24.22 -29.65
C ALA A 155 20.44 24.09 -30.22
N GLU A 156 21.09 22.93 -30.10
CA GLU A 156 22.42 22.67 -30.69
C GLU A 156 22.38 22.64 -32.23
N LEU A 157 21.28 22.15 -32.82
CA LEU A 157 21.07 22.10 -34.27
C LEU A 157 20.75 23.47 -34.91
N SER A 158 20.43 24.49 -34.11
CA SER A 158 20.13 25.85 -34.58
C SER A 158 21.30 26.82 -34.47
N ILE A 159 22.49 26.32 -34.07
CA ILE A 159 23.74 27.08 -33.93
C ILE A 159 24.75 26.71 -35.06
N ILE A 160 24.39 25.80 -35.98
CA ILE A 160 25.11 25.48 -37.22
C ILE A 160 24.32 26.05 -38.41
#